data_AF-A0A2V5VGY3-F1
#
_entry.id   AF-A0A2V5VGY3-F1
#
_cell.length_a   1.000
_cell.length_b   1.000
_cell.length_c   1.000
_cell.angle_alpha   90.00
_cell.angle_beta   90.00
_cell.angle_gamma   90.00
#
_symmetry.space_group_name_H-M   'P 1'
#
loop_
_entity.id
_entity.type
_entity.pdbx_description
1 polymer ?
#
loop_
_entity_poly.entity_id
_entity_poly.type
_entity_poly.pdbx_seq_one_letter_code
_entity_poly.pdbx_strand_id
1 'polypeptide(L)'
;MRNHTESILEGSAGFTAPNWSPDGNWVAAFGFAPRRLMLFDTKSRQWSELAKIETEYNLGIWSPDSKYIYYDTTDEVFRIRLSDRKVEKVAGFKGISRNPDTPWFGLAPDGSVLIIRDDSTRQIYSLDWEE
;
A
#
# COMPACT_ATOMS: atom_id res chain seq x y z
N MET A 1 1.89 27.86 21.17
CA MET A 1 2.49 27.00 20.14
C MET A 1 2.67 25.61 20.75
N ARG A 2 2.18 24.54 20.12
CA ARG A 2 2.46 23.17 20.58
C ARG A 2 3.87 22.81 20.12
N ASN A 3 4.76 22.49 21.06
CA ASN A 3 6.04 21.89 20.71
C ASN A 3 5.75 20.48 20.17
N HIS A 4 6.17 20.22 18.93
CA HIS A 4 6.15 18.89 18.36
C HIS A 4 7.47 18.21 18.71
N THR A 5 7.38 17.06 19.38
CA THR A 5 8.53 16.18 19.58
C THR A 5 8.47 15.10 18.51
N GLU A 6 9.51 15.01 17.70
CA GLU A 6 9.68 13.96 16.71
C GLU A 6 10.51 12.83 17.31
N SER A 7 10.12 11.59 17.04
CA SER A 7 10.85 10.40 17.45
C SER A 7 10.75 9.33 16.38
N ILE A 8 11.83 8.57 16.20
CA ILE A 8 11.84 7.39 15.33
C ILE A 8 11.03 6.28 16.00
N LEU A 9 10.23 5.55 15.21
CA LEU A 9 9.58 4.33 15.69
C LEU A 9 10.63 3.24 15.86
N GLU A 10 10.86 2.79 17.10
CA GLU A 10 11.90 1.80 17.38
C GLU A 10 11.70 0.53 16.52
N GLY A 11 12.80 -0.01 16.00
CA GLY A 11 12.77 -1.18 15.13
C GLY A 11 12.28 -0.94 13.69
N SER A 12 12.02 0.31 13.28
CA SER A 12 11.58 0.63 11.92
C SER A 12 12.69 0.66 10.86
N ALA A 13 13.95 0.42 11.25
CA ALA A 13 15.09 0.52 10.37
C ALA A 13 14.94 -0.43 9.16
N GLY A 14 15.04 0.12 7.95
CA GLY A 14 14.87 -0.64 6.71
C GLY A 14 13.41 -0.82 6.26
N PHE A 15 12.43 -0.29 6.99
CA PHE A 15 11.05 -0.23 6.54
C PHE A 15 10.76 1.10 5.84
N THR A 16 9.90 1.06 4.83
CA THR A 16 9.48 2.23 4.06
C THR A 16 7.97 2.37 4.07
N ALA A 17 7.49 3.52 3.58
CA ALA A 17 6.08 3.73 3.31
C ALA A 17 5.14 3.45 4.51
N PRO A 18 5.41 4.05 5.68
CA PRO A 18 4.57 3.84 6.84
C PRO A 18 3.18 4.43 6.61
N ASN A 19 2.15 3.74 7.09
CA ASN A 19 0.80 4.29 7.15
C ASN A 19 0.06 3.85 8.42
N TRP A 20 -0.77 4.74 8.92
CA TRP A 20 -1.54 4.51 10.13
C TRP A 20 -2.89 3.89 9.82
N SER A 21 -3.28 2.93 10.64
CA SER A 21 -4.66 2.49 10.75
C SER A 21 -5.58 3.65 11.17
N PRO A 22 -6.83 3.72 10.65
CA PRO A 22 -7.79 4.76 11.02
C PRO A 22 -8.07 4.87 12.52
N ASP A 23 -8.04 3.75 13.25
CA ASP A 23 -8.22 3.69 14.70
C ASP A 23 -6.94 4.00 15.50
N GLY A 24 -5.80 4.20 14.83
CA GLY A 24 -4.54 4.60 15.44
C GLY A 24 -3.85 3.51 16.28
N ASN A 25 -4.34 2.26 16.25
CA ASN A 25 -3.76 1.15 17.02
C ASN A 25 -2.58 0.48 16.33
N TRP A 26 -2.43 0.73 15.03
CA TRP A 26 -1.46 0.06 14.18
C TRP A 26 -0.78 1.00 13.19
N VAL A 27 0.48 0.71 12.90
CA VAL A 27 1.21 1.26 11.75
C VAL A 27 1.64 0.11 10.86
N ALA A 28 1.31 0.16 9.57
CA ALA A 28 1.89 -0.78 8.61
C ALA A 28 3.07 -0.14 7.89
N ALA A 29 4.04 -0.95 7.50
CA ALA A 29 5.20 -0.49 6.73
C ALA A 29 5.71 -1.61 5.84
N PHE A 30 6.44 -1.25 4.78
CA PHE A 30 6.97 -2.20 3.82
C PHE A 30 8.40 -2.59 4.18
N GLY A 31 8.68 -3.89 4.28
CA GLY A 31 10.03 -4.43 4.44
C GLY A 31 10.54 -5.06 3.14
N PHE A 32 11.84 -4.91 2.86
CA PHE A 32 12.51 -5.49 1.70
C PHE A 32 13.36 -6.71 2.07
N ALA A 33 13.65 -7.55 1.06
CA ALA A 33 14.57 -8.69 1.12
C ALA A 33 14.32 -9.69 2.29
N PRO A 34 13.17 -10.39 2.35
CA PRO A 34 12.11 -10.47 1.34
C PRO A 34 11.04 -9.39 1.48
N ARG A 35 10.25 -9.18 0.42
CA ARG A 35 9.10 -8.25 0.43
C ARG A 35 8.03 -8.74 1.41
N ARG A 36 7.66 -7.86 2.34
CA ARG A 36 6.69 -8.18 3.40
C ARG A 36 6.02 -6.93 3.93
N LEU A 37 4.79 -7.10 4.39
CA LEU A 37 4.05 -6.10 5.13
C LEU A 37 4.35 -6.30 6.61
N MET A 38 4.93 -5.29 7.23
CA MET A 38 5.20 -5.23 8.66
C MET A 38 4.08 -4.47 9.36
N LEU A 39 3.77 -4.87 10.58
CA LEU A 39 2.72 -4.29 11.40
C LEU A 39 3.27 -3.97 12.78
N PHE A 40 3.24 -2.70 13.16
CA PHE A 40 3.58 -2.21 14.48
C PHE A 40 2.32 -2.05 15.32
N ASP A 41 2.30 -2.72 16.47
CA ASP A 41 1.29 -2.52 17.52
C ASP A 41 1.67 -1.31 18.37
N THR A 42 0.84 -0.28 18.41
CA THR A 42 1.14 0.95 19.16
C THR A 42 1.07 0.75 20.67
N LYS A 43 0.33 -0.25 21.15
CA LYS A 43 0.18 -0.56 22.58
C LYS A 43 1.37 -1.34 23.11
N SER A 44 1.75 -2.42 22.41
CA SER A 44 2.90 -3.23 22.83
C SER A 44 4.24 -2.70 22.33
N ARG A 45 4.23 -1.75 21.38
CA ARG A 45 5.41 -1.19 20.70
C ARG A 45 6.27 -2.25 20.03
N GLN A 46 5.62 -3.26 19.45
CA GLN A 46 6.30 -4.38 18.79
C GLN A 46 5.95 -4.42 17.32
N TRP A 47 6.96 -4.73 16.51
CA TRP A 47 6.78 -5.08 15.11
C TRP A 47 6.50 -6.57 14.96
N SER A 48 5.60 -6.92 14.04
CA SER A 48 5.39 -8.28 13.59
C SER A 48 5.21 -8.30 12.07
N GLU A 49 5.65 -9.37 11.43
CA GLU A 49 5.31 -9.59 10.02
C GLU A 49 3.82 -9.88 9.92
N LEU A 50 3.08 -9.17 9.07
CA LEU A 50 1.65 -9.44 8.82
C LEU A 50 1.48 -10.46 7.69
N ALA A 51 2.17 -10.24 6.57
CA ALA A 51 2.20 -11.17 5.45
C ALA A 51 3.42 -10.93 4.54
N LYS A 52 3.82 -11.97 3.81
CA LYS A 52 4.67 -11.82 2.63
C LYS A 52 3.79 -11.32 1.48
N ILE A 53 4.28 -10.34 0.72
CA ILE A 53 3.54 -9.73 -0.38
C ILE A 53 4.43 -9.62 -1.60
N GLU A 54 3.86 -9.85 -2.78
CA GLU A 54 4.57 -9.84 -4.05
C GLU A 54 4.44 -8.52 -4.83
N THR A 55 3.74 -7.53 -4.26
CA THR A 55 3.52 -6.23 -4.90
C THR A 55 4.81 -5.40 -5.00
N GLU A 56 4.91 -4.60 -6.06
CA GLU A 56 6.03 -3.69 -6.31
C GLU A 56 5.69 -2.22 -6.07
N TYR A 57 4.40 -1.87 -6.11
CA TYR A 57 3.97 -0.49 -6.36
C TYR A 57 3.14 0.11 -5.24
N ASN A 58 2.06 -0.55 -4.81
CA ASN A 58 1.09 0.09 -3.92
C ASN A 58 1.22 -0.36 -2.48
N LEU A 59 1.26 0.66 -1.64
CA LEU A 59 1.44 0.61 -0.21
C LEU A 59 0.07 0.38 0.43
N GLY A 60 0.00 -0.57 1.35
CA GLY A 60 -1.26 -1.22 1.68
C GLY A 60 -2.33 -0.27 2.21
N ILE A 61 -3.49 -0.17 1.55
CA ILE A 61 -4.55 0.76 1.94
C ILE A 61 -5.36 0.16 3.09
N TRP A 62 -5.48 0.89 4.20
CA TRP A 62 -6.29 0.48 5.33
C TRP A 62 -7.78 0.49 5.00
N SER A 63 -8.51 -0.54 5.44
CA SER A 63 -9.97 -0.45 5.48
C SER A 63 -10.42 0.64 6.45
N PRO A 64 -11.55 1.31 6.19
CA PRO A 64 -12.10 2.30 7.12
C PRO A 64 -12.35 1.77 8.54
N ASP A 65 -12.56 0.46 8.69
CA ASP A 65 -12.80 -0.19 9.98
C ASP A 65 -11.53 -0.75 10.65
N SER A 66 -10.33 -0.45 10.13
CA SER A 66 -9.03 -0.92 10.63
C SER A 66 -8.81 -2.44 10.64
N LYS A 67 -9.71 -3.26 10.07
CA LYS A 67 -9.59 -4.73 10.12
C LYS A 67 -8.77 -5.32 8.99
N TYR A 68 -8.58 -4.58 7.91
CA TYR A 68 -7.92 -5.07 6.71
C TYR A 68 -6.89 -4.08 6.17
N ILE A 69 -5.89 -4.64 5.50
CA ILE A 69 -5.00 -3.88 4.61
C ILE A 69 -5.13 -4.46 3.21
N TYR A 70 -5.41 -3.59 2.24
CA TYR A 70 -5.54 -3.92 0.83
C TYR A 70 -4.22 -3.72 0.12
N TYR A 71 -3.89 -4.59 -0.82
CA TYR A 71 -2.74 -4.41 -1.71
C TYR A 71 -3.11 -4.96 -3.09
N ASP A 72 -2.49 -4.42 -4.14
CA ASP A 72 -2.68 -4.93 -5.49
C ASP A 72 -1.46 -5.70 -5.99
N THR A 73 -1.71 -6.59 -6.94
CA THR A 73 -0.73 -7.15 -7.84
C THR A 73 -0.96 -6.53 -9.23
N THR A 74 -0.30 -7.05 -10.26
CA THR A 74 -0.48 -6.58 -11.63
C THR A 74 -1.94 -6.54 -12.08
N ASP A 75 -2.75 -7.55 -11.72
CA ASP A 75 -4.12 -7.76 -12.26
C ASP A 75 -5.21 -7.97 -11.19
N GLU A 76 -4.85 -7.97 -9.90
CA GLU A 76 -5.74 -8.34 -8.82
C GLU A 76 -5.58 -7.44 -7.59
N VAL A 77 -6.65 -7.23 -6.83
CA VAL A 77 -6.60 -6.63 -5.50
C VAL A 77 -6.89 -7.70 -4.46
N PHE A 78 -6.06 -7.72 -3.43
CA PHE A 78 -6.19 -8.57 -2.26
C PHE A 78 -6.39 -7.72 -1.02
N ARG A 79 -6.89 -8.35 0.04
CA ARG A 79 -6.89 -7.79 1.40
C ARG A 79 -6.40 -8.82 2.40
N ILE A 80 -5.72 -8.36 3.43
CA ILE A 80 -5.23 -9.17 4.54
C ILE A 80 -6.02 -8.78 5.77
N ARG A 81 -6.67 -9.74 6.41
CA ARG A 81 -7.35 -9.52 7.68
C ARG A 81 -6.34 -9.57 8.82
N LEU A 82 -6.34 -8.58 9.71
CA LEU A 82 -5.36 -8.51 10.79
C LEU A 82 -5.51 -9.63 11.83
N SER A 83 -6.74 -10.06 12.13
CA SER A 83 -7.03 -10.97 13.24
C SER A 83 -6.47 -12.38 13.07
N ASP A 84 -6.47 -12.89 11.84
CA ASP A 84 -6.08 -14.26 11.49
C ASP A 84 -5.08 -14.31 10.33
N ARG A 85 -4.64 -13.14 9.84
CA ARG A 85 -3.70 -12.97 8.72
C ARG A 85 -4.21 -13.60 7.42
N LYS A 86 -5.53 -13.82 7.32
CA LYS A 86 -6.13 -14.41 6.14
C LYS A 86 -6.06 -13.44 4.97
N VAL A 87 -5.49 -13.92 3.86
CA VAL A 87 -5.46 -13.22 2.58
C VAL A 87 -6.71 -13.59 1.78
N GLU A 88 -7.42 -12.58 1.29
CA GLU A 88 -8.63 -12.74 0.48
C GLU A 88 -8.48 -11.94 -0.81
N LYS A 89 -8.72 -12.57 -1.95
CA LYS A 89 -8.87 -11.85 -3.23
C LYS A 89 -10.18 -11.06 -3.19
N VAL A 90 -10.13 -9.79 -3.55
CA VAL A 90 -11.27 -8.86 -3.52
C VAL A 90 -11.80 -8.63 -4.93
N ALA A 91 -10.88 -8.38 -5.88
CA ALA A 91 -11.24 -8.08 -7.26
C ALA A 91 -10.14 -8.57 -8.22
N GLY A 92 -10.54 -8.81 -9.46
CA GLY A 92 -9.62 -8.97 -10.58
C GLY A 92 -10.03 -8.01 -11.69
N PHE A 93 -9.05 -7.49 -12.41
CA PHE A 93 -9.27 -6.49 -13.46
C PHE A 93 -8.55 -6.87 -14.76
N LYS A 94 -8.42 -8.18 -15.00
CA LYS A 94 -7.90 -8.73 -16.25
C LYS A 94 -8.63 -8.12 -17.45
N GLY A 95 -7.86 -7.56 -18.38
CA GLY A 95 -8.39 -6.91 -19.57
C GLY A 95 -8.70 -5.42 -19.40
N ILE A 96 -8.55 -4.86 -18.19
CA ILE A 96 -8.55 -3.42 -17.98
C ILE A 96 -7.13 -2.91 -18.18
N SER A 97 -6.95 -2.02 -19.15
CA SER A 97 -5.65 -1.37 -19.35
C SER A 97 -5.36 -0.43 -18.17
N ARG A 98 -4.24 -0.64 -17.50
CA ARG A 98 -3.73 0.18 -16.40
C ARG A 98 -2.36 0.72 -16.81
N ASN A 99 -1.98 1.86 -16.25
CA ASN A 99 -0.61 2.34 -16.40
C ASN A 99 0.32 1.37 -15.66
N PRO A 100 1.25 0.67 -16.35
CA PRO A 100 2.15 -0.27 -15.70
C PRO A 100 3.22 0.43 -14.85
N ASP A 101 3.52 1.70 -15.13
CA ASP A 101 4.56 2.46 -14.44
C ASP A 101 4.03 3.10 -13.14
N THR A 102 2.74 3.44 -13.12
CA THR A 102 2.07 4.07 -11.98
C THR A 102 0.67 3.47 -11.75
N PRO A 103 0.58 2.16 -11.45
CA PRO A 103 -0.72 1.55 -11.19
C PRO A 103 -1.31 2.15 -9.91
N TRP A 104 -2.53 2.68 -9.99
CA TRP A 104 -3.22 3.20 -8.82
C TRP A 104 -4.46 2.37 -8.50
N PHE A 105 -4.71 2.16 -7.22
CA PHE A 105 -6.00 1.75 -6.70
C PHE A 105 -6.33 2.52 -5.41
N GLY A 106 -7.60 2.57 -5.06
CA GLY A 106 -8.12 3.22 -3.86
C GLY A 106 -9.32 2.49 -3.27
N LEU A 107 -9.80 2.96 -2.14
CA LEU A 107 -11.05 2.47 -1.52
C LEU A 107 -12.07 3.60 -1.45
N ALA A 108 -13.30 3.29 -1.82
CA ALA A 108 -14.46 4.12 -1.47
C ALA A 108 -14.84 3.91 0.02
N PRO A 109 -15.63 4.83 0.62
CA PRO A 109 -16.02 4.72 2.04
C PRO A 109 -16.75 3.44 2.42
N ASP A 110 -17.44 2.81 1.47
CA ASP A 110 -18.13 1.52 1.63
C ASP A 110 -17.19 0.30 1.51
N GLY A 111 -15.90 0.53 1.23
CA GLY A 111 -14.90 -0.51 1.02
C GLY A 111 -14.80 -1.02 -0.41
N SER A 112 -15.55 -0.46 -1.36
CA SER A 112 -15.44 -0.79 -2.78
C SER A 112 -14.07 -0.38 -3.33
N VAL A 113 -13.46 -1.22 -4.17
CA VAL A 113 -12.16 -0.95 -4.80
C VAL A 113 -12.33 -0.02 -5.99
N LEU A 114 -11.53 1.04 -6.03
CA LEU A 114 -11.42 1.97 -7.15
C LEU A 114 -10.10 1.72 -7.89
N ILE A 115 -10.12 1.79 -9.22
CA ILE A 115 -8.93 1.67 -10.07
C ILE A 115 -8.95 2.75 -11.15
N ILE A 116 -7.76 3.12 -11.64
CA ILE A 116 -7.64 3.94 -12.85
C ILE A 116 -7.49 3.01 -14.05
N ARG A 117 -8.36 3.20 -15.04
CA ARG A 117 -8.16 2.70 -16.39
C ARG A 117 -7.31 3.72 -17.15
N ASP A 118 -6.23 3.25 -17.74
CA ASP A 118 -5.36 4.07 -18.58
C ASP A 118 -5.70 3.81 -20.05
N ASP A 119 -6.21 4.83 -20.73
CA ASP A 119 -6.42 4.86 -22.19
C ASP A 119 -5.51 5.90 -22.86
N SER A 120 -4.46 6.34 -22.16
CA SER A 120 -3.55 7.35 -22.67
C SER A 120 -2.74 6.86 -23.88
N THR A 121 -2.47 7.79 -24.78
CA THR A 121 -1.55 7.59 -25.88
C THR A 121 -0.16 8.03 -25.48
N ARG A 122 0.84 7.16 -25.67
CA ARG A 122 2.26 7.49 -25.50
C ARG A 122 2.89 7.75 -26.87
N GLN A 123 3.58 8.88 -27.02
CA GLN A 123 4.29 9.25 -28.25
C GLN A 123 5.76 9.54 -27.93
N ILE A 124 6.64 9.30 -28.90
CA ILE A 124 8.08 9.57 -28.79
C ILE A 124 8.39 10.76 -29.72
N TYR A 125 9.10 11.76 -29.20
CA TYR A 125 9.52 12.94 -29.96
C TYR A 125 11.04 13.11 -29.89
N SER A 126 11.62 13.68 -30.94
CA SER A 126 12.98 14.25 -30.93
C SER A 126 12.88 15.76 -31.09
N LEU A 127 13.78 16.50 -30.44
CA LEU A 127 13.89 17.95 -30.58
C LEU A 127 15.31 18.31 -30.99
N ASP A 128 15.44 19.03 -32.09
CA ASP A 128 16.68 19.71 -32.45
C ASP A 128 16.64 21.13 -31.84
N TRP A 129 17.75 21.58 -31.25
CA TRP A 129 17.87 22.92 -30.67
C TRP A 129 19.08 23.64 -31.27
N GLU A 130 18.91 24.90 -31.62
CA GLU A 130 19.98 25.80 -32.06
C GLU A 130 20.33 26.79 -30.92
N GLU A 131 21.62 27.03 -30.70
CA GLU A 131 22.14 28.01 -29.72
C GLU A 131 21.99 29.46 -30.18
#